data_AF-A0A970BSK6-F1
#
_entry.id   AF-A0A970BSK6-F1
#
_cell.length_a   1.000
_cell.length_b   1.000
_cell.length_c   1.000
_cell.angle_alpha   90.00
_cell.angle_beta   90.00
_cell.angle_gamma   90.00
#
_symmetry.space_group_name_H-M   'P 1'
#
loop_
_entity.id
_entity.type
_entity.pdbx_description
1 polymer ?
#
loop_
_entity_poly.entity_id
_entity_poly.type
_entity_poly.pdbx_seq_one_letter_code
_entity_poly.pdbx_strand_id
1 'polypeptide(L)'
;MVAHGSRAHGSRLIEVITSADRAVRDLPLERFCRTATLPELLAECQALDTFRRRCDNLYERVRATFFLYAIHRFHLPAAAANGADGFALAGAIPYRGYEYLLERRFEEAIDTFLASQAAQGPSDGLSSALAVAYHQLGFQTLADQVRRSVRSVRGNQWMFRMGHPADHPLRIRPELLRADDVTGLYPLLRESTPVRMDLSHSGWSDIFFLGMDYPEGARVLNVSIDLAVRGRDERPAPPVEAYLRVIDEPVLRLVSVDLATQADVTSLGEVFDFARDYLGLLKAALIAAGIVPSGIEGGQQPLEDLLARVVGPGRGLELVSHVRGIPRGSRLAVS
;
A
#
# COMPACT_ATOMS: atom_id res chain seq x y z
N MET A 1 -19.75 8.41 -47.00
CA MET A 1 -19.11 9.71 -46.71
C MET A 1 -19.80 10.33 -45.50
N VAL A 2 -19.28 10.07 -44.30
CA VAL A 2 -19.71 10.75 -43.08
C VAL A 2 -18.49 11.54 -42.61
N ALA A 3 -18.69 12.85 -42.53
CA ALA A 3 -17.66 13.86 -42.40
C ALA A 3 -16.77 13.65 -41.16
N HIS A 4 -15.46 13.68 -41.39
CA HIS A 4 -14.44 13.90 -40.38
C HIS A 4 -14.60 15.32 -39.82
N GLY A 5 -15.32 15.43 -38.70
CA GLY A 5 -15.27 16.60 -37.85
C GLY A 5 -14.00 16.58 -37.02
N SER A 6 -13.04 17.42 -37.41
CA SER A 6 -11.87 17.80 -36.61
C SER A 6 -12.31 18.28 -35.22
N ARG A 7 -12.12 17.46 -34.18
CA ARG A 7 -12.17 17.89 -32.78
C ARG A 7 -10.80 18.50 -32.44
N ALA A 8 -10.80 19.76 -32.03
CA ALA A 8 -9.60 20.46 -31.60
C ALA A 8 -8.90 19.73 -30.42
N HIS A 9 -7.57 19.71 -30.50
CA HIS A 9 -6.53 19.22 -29.58
C HIS A 9 -6.91 18.96 -28.10
N GLY A 10 -7.51 17.82 -27.81
CA GLY A 10 -7.63 17.27 -26.46
C GLY A 10 -7.20 15.80 -26.43
N SER A 11 -6.47 15.39 -25.39
CA SER A 11 -6.11 13.99 -25.15
C SER A 11 -7.36 13.19 -24.81
N ARG A 12 -7.61 12.11 -25.56
CA ARG A 12 -8.77 11.22 -25.35
C ARG A 12 -8.63 10.46 -24.04
N LEU A 13 -7.42 10.09 -23.64
CA LEU A 13 -7.21 9.37 -22.39
C LEU A 13 -7.37 10.27 -21.17
N ILE A 14 -7.03 11.56 -21.26
CA ILE A 14 -7.33 12.52 -20.20
C ILE A 14 -8.85 12.73 -20.08
N GLU A 15 -9.59 12.77 -21.19
CA GLU A 15 -11.07 12.81 -21.15
C GLU A 15 -11.67 11.59 -20.43
N VAL A 16 -11.12 10.39 -20.67
CA VAL A 16 -11.50 9.16 -19.94
C VAL A 16 -11.15 9.25 -18.43
N ILE A 17 -10.14 10.02 -18.06
CA ILE A 17 -9.75 10.18 -16.65
C ILE A 17 -10.68 11.16 -15.93
N THR A 18 -10.94 12.33 -16.52
CA THR A 18 -11.56 13.48 -15.85
C THR A 18 -13.06 13.63 -16.09
N SER A 19 -13.64 12.90 -17.07
CA SER A 19 -15.06 13.04 -17.40
C SER A 19 -15.98 12.70 -16.22
N ALA A 20 -16.99 13.54 -15.99
CA ALA A 20 -18.07 13.27 -15.06
C ALA A 20 -19.09 12.25 -15.61
N ASP A 21 -19.13 12.06 -16.93
CA ASP A 21 -19.99 11.06 -17.58
C ASP A 21 -19.37 9.67 -17.46
N ARG A 22 -20.06 8.78 -16.72
CA ARG A 22 -19.66 7.39 -16.53
C ARG A 22 -19.48 6.64 -17.85
N ALA A 23 -20.29 6.94 -18.86
CA ALA A 23 -20.21 6.28 -20.16
C ALA A 23 -18.88 6.57 -20.89
N VAL A 24 -18.22 7.68 -20.56
CA VAL A 24 -16.90 8.07 -21.08
C VAL A 24 -15.79 7.64 -20.12
N ARG A 25 -15.96 7.89 -18.82
CA ARG A 25 -14.91 7.66 -17.81
C ARG A 25 -14.59 6.19 -17.58
N ASP A 26 -15.63 5.35 -17.66
CA ASP A 26 -15.53 3.91 -17.38
C ASP A 26 -15.13 3.14 -18.66
N LEU A 27 -14.74 3.85 -19.73
CA LEU A 27 -14.20 3.22 -20.94
C LEU A 27 -12.84 2.55 -20.65
N PRO A 28 -12.65 1.30 -21.09
CA PRO A 28 -11.38 0.62 -20.91
C PRO A 28 -10.29 1.28 -21.77
N LEU A 29 -9.09 1.39 -21.22
CA LEU A 29 -7.91 1.95 -21.89
C LEU A 29 -7.67 1.27 -23.24
N GLU A 30 -7.84 -0.05 -23.28
CA GLU A 30 -7.61 -0.89 -24.45
C GLU A 30 -8.50 -0.51 -25.63
N ARG A 31 -9.68 0.08 -25.38
CA ARG A 31 -10.60 0.51 -26.44
C ARG A 31 -9.96 1.57 -27.33
N PHE A 32 -9.22 2.50 -26.75
CA PHE A 32 -8.46 3.49 -27.50
C PHE A 32 -7.17 2.87 -28.05
N CYS A 33 -6.39 2.22 -27.19
CA CYS A 33 -5.04 1.77 -27.54
C CYS A 33 -4.98 0.72 -28.65
N ARG A 34 -6.01 -0.13 -28.81
CA ARG A 34 -6.06 -1.14 -29.88
C ARG A 34 -6.17 -0.55 -31.29
N THR A 35 -6.75 0.64 -31.40
CA THR A 35 -7.00 1.31 -32.69
C THR A 35 -6.05 2.47 -32.97
N ALA A 36 -5.33 2.91 -31.94
CA ALA A 36 -4.41 4.03 -32.04
C ALA A 36 -3.14 3.63 -32.78
N THR A 37 -2.67 4.51 -33.65
CA THR A 37 -1.37 4.42 -34.30
C THR A 37 -0.25 4.71 -33.29
N LEU A 38 0.99 4.32 -33.63
CA LEU A 38 2.16 4.60 -32.79
C LEU A 38 2.31 6.11 -32.45
N PRO A 39 2.19 7.05 -33.42
CA PRO A 39 2.25 8.48 -33.10
C PRO A 39 1.13 8.95 -32.17
N GLU A 40 -0.10 8.43 -32.33
CA GLU A 40 -1.22 8.76 -31.44
C GLU A 40 -0.97 8.26 -30.01
N LEU A 41 -0.45 7.03 -29.85
CA LEU A 41 -0.09 6.49 -28.53
C LEU A 41 1.00 7.34 -27.85
N LEU A 42 2.04 7.74 -28.59
CA LEU A 42 3.12 8.56 -28.06
C LEU A 42 2.64 9.97 -27.67
N ALA A 43 1.77 10.57 -28.48
CA ALA A 43 1.15 11.86 -28.18
C ALA A 43 0.30 11.80 -26.91
N GLU A 44 -0.47 10.73 -26.73
CA GLU A 44 -1.25 10.50 -25.51
C GLU A 44 -0.34 10.25 -24.29
N CYS A 45 0.76 9.51 -24.44
CA CYS A 45 1.76 9.38 -23.36
C CYS A 45 2.33 10.76 -22.96
N GLN A 46 2.68 11.61 -23.92
CA GLN A 46 3.19 12.95 -23.61
C GLN A 46 2.14 13.81 -22.88
N ALA A 47 0.88 13.74 -23.33
CA ALA A 47 -0.22 14.46 -22.70
C ALA A 47 -0.47 13.97 -21.26
N LEU A 48 -0.51 12.64 -21.06
CA LEU A 48 -0.69 12.01 -19.75
C LEU A 48 0.47 12.34 -18.80
N ASP A 49 1.73 12.33 -19.27
CA ASP A 49 2.89 12.69 -18.44
C ASP A 49 2.82 14.16 -17.99
N THR A 50 2.43 15.06 -18.90
CA THR A 50 2.21 16.47 -18.57
C THR A 50 1.06 16.64 -17.57
N PHE A 51 -0.03 15.91 -17.76
CA PHE A 51 -1.19 15.97 -16.89
C PHE A 51 -0.89 15.49 -15.48
N ARG A 52 -0.27 14.31 -15.30
CA ARG A 52 0.02 13.76 -13.97
C ARG A 52 0.90 14.68 -13.12
N ARG A 53 1.79 15.48 -13.74
CA ARG A 53 2.70 16.40 -13.03
C ARG A 53 2.00 17.65 -12.52
N ARG A 54 0.87 18.02 -13.14
CA ARG A 54 0.11 19.25 -12.82
C ARG A 54 -1.21 18.96 -12.11
N CYS A 55 -1.65 17.70 -12.09
CA CYS A 55 -2.92 17.30 -11.51
C CYS A 55 -2.81 17.26 -9.97
N ASP A 56 -3.69 18.03 -9.33
CA ASP A 56 -3.84 18.05 -7.87
C ASP A 56 -4.63 16.84 -7.35
N ASN A 57 -5.59 16.34 -8.14
CA ASN A 57 -6.41 15.18 -7.80
C ASN A 57 -5.55 13.91 -7.84
N LEU A 58 -5.41 13.22 -6.70
CA LEU A 58 -4.58 12.02 -6.60
C LEU A 58 -5.17 10.87 -7.44
N TYR A 59 -6.49 10.72 -7.44
CA TYR A 59 -7.17 9.68 -8.22
C TYR A 59 -6.83 9.78 -9.71
N GLU A 60 -7.03 10.96 -10.27
CA GLU A 60 -6.73 11.24 -11.67
C GLU A 60 -5.24 11.10 -11.99
N ARG A 61 -4.37 11.63 -11.11
CA ARG A 61 -2.90 11.53 -11.26
C ARG A 61 -2.44 10.08 -11.29
N VAL A 62 -2.92 9.24 -10.37
CA VAL A 62 -2.55 7.82 -10.29
C VAL A 62 -3.12 7.04 -11.48
N ARG A 63 -4.37 7.32 -11.91
CA ARG A 63 -4.92 6.74 -13.16
C ARG A 63 -4.04 7.07 -14.36
N ALA A 64 -3.62 8.33 -14.51
CA ALA A 64 -2.73 8.73 -15.61
C ALA A 64 -1.39 7.99 -15.54
N THR A 65 -0.79 7.86 -14.36
CA THR A 65 0.46 7.10 -14.16
C THR A 65 0.31 5.61 -14.50
N PHE A 66 -0.80 4.96 -14.14
CA PHE A 66 -1.03 3.56 -14.50
C PHE A 66 -1.42 3.38 -15.98
N PHE A 67 -2.06 4.36 -16.61
CA PHE A 67 -2.25 4.37 -18.06
C PHE A 67 -0.91 4.45 -18.78
N LEU A 68 0.00 5.32 -18.35
CA LEU A 68 1.37 5.40 -18.87
C LEU A 68 2.11 4.07 -18.73
N TYR A 69 2.05 3.45 -17.55
CA TYR A 69 2.59 2.11 -17.34
C TYR A 69 2.02 1.10 -18.34
N ALA A 70 0.70 1.01 -18.47
CA ALA A 70 0.05 0.03 -19.33
C ALA A 70 0.36 0.26 -20.81
N ILE A 71 0.38 1.52 -21.27
CA ILE A 71 0.72 1.88 -22.65
C ILE A 71 2.15 1.47 -22.97
N HIS A 72 3.12 1.84 -22.13
CA HIS A 72 4.51 1.48 -22.32
C HIS A 72 4.77 -0.03 -22.21
N ARG A 73 4.08 -0.71 -21.28
CA ARG A 73 4.34 -2.14 -21.03
C ARG A 73 3.70 -3.06 -22.06
N PHE A 74 2.51 -2.71 -22.56
CA PHE A 74 1.68 -3.63 -23.34
C PHE A 74 1.28 -3.08 -24.71
N HIS A 75 0.96 -1.79 -24.84
CA HIS A 75 0.36 -1.27 -26.08
C HIS A 75 1.39 -0.79 -27.10
N LEU A 76 2.45 -0.11 -26.68
CA LEU A 76 3.54 0.29 -27.59
C LEU A 76 4.27 -0.92 -28.18
N PRO A 77 4.68 -1.94 -27.39
CA PRO A 77 5.29 -3.14 -27.95
C PRO A 77 4.34 -3.92 -28.87
N ALA A 78 3.04 -3.99 -28.53
CA ALA A 78 2.05 -4.65 -29.39
C ALA A 78 1.83 -3.91 -30.72
N ALA A 79 1.80 -2.57 -30.71
CA ALA A 79 1.72 -1.78 -31.93
C ALA A 79 2.94 -2.02 -32.83
N ALA A 80 4.14 -2.10 -32.26
CA ALA A 80 5.37 -2.44 -32.98
C ALA A 80 5.33 -3.85 -33.58
N ALA A 81 4.89 -4.85 -32.81
CA ALA A 81 4.74 -6.23 -33.29
C ALA A 81 3.75 -6.36 -34.45
N ASN A 82 2.78 -5.45 -34.55
CA ASN A 82 1.81 -5.38 -35.64
C ASN A 82 2.30 -4.57 -36.86
N GLY A 83 3.60 -4.26 -36.94
CA GLY A 83 4.22 -3.61 -38.10
C GLY A 83 4.14 -2.08 -38.10
N ALA A 84 3.96 -1.44 -36.93
CA ALA A 84 4.06 0.02 -36.85
C ALA A 84 5.52 0.48 -37.04
N ASP A 85 5.76 1.24 -38.10
CA ASP A 85 7.07 1.86 -38.36
C ASP A 85 7.43 2.89 -37.27
N GLY A 86 8.72 2.99 -36.94
CA GLY A 86 9.24 3.99 -36.01
C GLY A 86 9.41 3.54 -34.56
N PHE A 87 9.16 2.26 -34.25
CA PHE A 87 9.49 1.64 -32.95
C PHE A 87 10.61 0.62 -33.10
N ALA A 88 11.70 0.81 -32.36
CA ALA A 88 12.84 -0.10 -32.41
C ALA A 88 12.69 -1.28 -31.44
N LEU A 89 12.80 -2.52 -31.96
CA LEU A 89 12.77 -3.75 -31.13
C LEU A 89 14.00 -3.90 -30.23
N ALA A 90 15.06 -3.14 -30.50
CA ALA A 90 16.23 -3.04 -29.65
C ALA A 90 16.52 -1.56 -29.36
N GLY A 91 16.95 -1.26 -28.15
CA GLY A 91 17.32 0.10 -27.75
C GLY A 91 18.07 0.09 -26.43
N ALA A 92 19.05 0.99 -26.29
CA ALA A 92 19.82 1.12 -25.07
C ALA A 92 18.98 1.84 -24.00
N ILE A 93 19.06 1.34 -22.76
CA ILE A 93 18.53 2.05 -21.60
C ILE A 93 19.66 2.96 -21.09
N PRO A 94 19.44 4.29 -20.99
CA PRO A 94 20.43 5.21 -20.44
C PRO A 94 20.85 4.79 -19.02
N TYR A 95 22.14 4.51 -18.85
CA TYR A 95 22.70 4.01 -17.58
C TYR A 95 22.32 4.90 -16.38
N ARG A 96 22.46 6.22 -16.53
CA ARG A 96 22.09 7.19 -15.48
C ARG A 96 20.61 7.15 -15.09
N GLY A 97 19.72 6.92 -16.06
CA GLY A 97 18.29 6.77 -15.77
C GLY A 97 18.01 5.49 -15.00
N TYR A 98 18.77 4.42 -15.27
CA TYR A 98 18.69 3.18 -14.51
C TYR A 98 19.23 3.33 -13.07
N GLU A 99 20.31 4.09 -12.86
CA GLU A 99 20.78 4.44 -11.51
C GLU A 99 19.70 5.18 -10.72
N TYR A 100 19.06 6.21 -11.30
CA TYR A 100 17.95 6.90 -10.66
C TYR A 100 16.79 5.97 -10.31
N LEU A 101 16.47 5.00 -11.16
CA LEU A 101 15.44 4.00 -10.88
C LEU A 101 15.78 3.16 -9.64
N LEU A 102 17.03 2.69 -9.51
CA LEU A 102 17.50 1.91 -8.35
C LEU A 102 17.52 2.76 -7.06
N GLU A 103 17.86 4.04 -7.18
CA GLU A 103 17.83 5.01 -6.08
C GLU A 103 16.41 5.47 -5.71
N ARG A 104 15.37 4.94 -6.37
CA ARG A 104 13.95 5.31 -6.20
C ARG A 104 13.65 6.78 -6.56
N ARG A 105 14.50 7.38 -7.40
CA ARG A 105 14.36 8.73 -7.98
C ARG A 105 13.58 8.65 -9.29
N PHE A 106 12.31 8.26 -9.18
CA PHE A 106 11.51 7.83 -10.32
C PHE A 106 11.22 8.96 -11.32
N GLU A 107 11.02 10.19 -10.85
CA GLU A 107 10.78 11.34 -11.73
C GLU A 107 12.02 11.63 -12.59
N GLU A 108 13.22 11.65 -12.00
CA GLU A 108 14.46 11.87 -12.76
C GLU A 108 14.79 10.71 -13.72
N ALA A 109 14.44 9.47 -13.33
CA ALA A 109 14.54 8.31 -14.22
C ALA A 109 13.63 8.48 -15.45
N ILE A 110 12.36 8.84 -15.23
CA ILE A 110 11.38 9.08 -16.30
C ILE A 110 11.86 10.20 -17.22
N ASP A 111 12.30 11.33 -16.67
CA ASP A 111 12.81 12.46 -17.46
C ASP A 111 14.00 12.04 -18.34
N THR A 112 14.90 11.24 -17.80
CA THR A 112 16.07 10.71 -18.53
C THR A 112 15.65 9.79 -19.67
N PHE A 113 14.70 8.87 -19.42
CA PHE A 113 14.20 7.95 -20.44
C PHE A 113 13.40 8.67 -21.53
N LEU A 114 12.54 9.63 -21.17
CA LEU A 114 11.77 10.44 -22.12
C LEU A 114 12.70 11.32 -22.99
N ALA A 115 13.75 11.90 -22.42
CA ALA A 115 14.75 12.65 -23.17
C ALA A 115 15.49 11.75 -24.19
N SER A 116 15.85 10.52 -23.79
CA SER A 116 16.45 9.54 -24.70
C SER A 116 15.49 9.12 -25.81
N GLN A 117 14.21 8.91 -25.47
CA GLN A 117 13.16 8.59 -26.46
C GLN A 117 12.96 9.74 -27.45
N ALA A 118 13.00 10.98 -27.01
CA ALA A 118 12.88 12.15 -27.88
C ALA A 118 14.06 12.27 -28.85
N ALA A 119 15.28 11.91 -28.42
CA ALA A 119 16.48 12.00 -29.23
C ALA A 119 16.67 10.84 -30.22
N GLN A 120 16.30 9.62 -29.82
CA GLN A 120 16.64 8.39 -30.54
C GLN A 120 15.41 7.65 -31.09
N GLY A 121 14.20 8.10 -30.76
CA GLY A 121 12.95 7.42 -31.03
C GLY A 121 12.57 6.40 -29.94
N PRO A 122 11.33 5.90 -29.97
CA PRO A 122 10.85 4.89 -29.04
C PRO A 122 11.47 3.52 -29.34
N SER A 123 11.74 2.77 -28.28
CA SER A 123 12.24 1.41 -28.36
C SER A 123 11.67 0.52 -27.27
N ASP A 124 11.83 -0.79 -27.43
CA ASP A 124 11.41 -1.78 -26.43
C ASP A 124 12.12 -1.58 -25.09
N GLY A 125 13.45 -1.36 -25.13
CA GLY A 125 14.25 -1.09 -23.93
C GLY A 125 13.78 0.15 -23.16
N LEU A 126 13.57 1.27 -23.86
CA LEU A 126 13.06 2.50 -23.24
C LEU A 126 11.63 2.36 -22.71
N SER A 127 10.75 1.69 -23.46
CA SER A 127 9.37 1.46 -23.02
C SER A 127 9.31 0.55 -21.79
N SER A 128 10.16 -0.47 -21.72
CA SER A 128 10.30 -1.32 -20.54
C SER A 128 10.76 -0.51 -19.31
N ALA A 129 11.78 0.33 -19.48
CA ALA A 129 12.29 1.19 -18.41
C ALA A 129 11.24 2.21 -17.92
N LEU A 130 10.56 2.87 -18.85
CA LEU A 130 9.46 3.81 -18.55
C LEU A 130 8.29 3.11 -17.85
N ALA A 131 7.91 1.92 -18.30
CA ALA A 131 6.85 1.14 -17.65
C ALA A 131 7.19 0.86 -16.18
N VAL A 132 8.40 0.35 -15.90
CA VAL A 132 8.82 0.09 -14.52
C VAL A 132 8.85 1.38 -13.69
N ALA A 133 9.39 2.47 -14.23
CA ALA A 133 9.48 3.74 -13.53
C ALA A 133 8.09 4.33 -13.21
N TYR A 134 7.15 4.35 -14.16
CA TYR A 134 5.78 4.79 -13.92
C TYR A 134 5.04 3.90 -12.92
N HIS A 135 5.19 2.58 -13.03
CA HIS A 135 4.59 1.64 -12.08
C HIS A 135 5.06 1.92 -10.64
N GLN A 136 6.37 2.03 -10.44
CA GLN A 136 6.95 2.34 -9.13
C GLN A 136 6.53 3.72 -8.62
N LEU A 137 6.52 4.74 -9.49
CA LEU A 137 6.04 6.08 -9.15
C LEU A 137 4.57 6.06 -8.72
N GLY A 138 3.71 5.28 -9.39
CA GLY A 138 2.31 5.12 -9.02
C GLY A 138 2.13 4.60 -7.59
N PHE A 139 2.86 3.54 -7.24
CA PHE A 139 2.85 3.01 -5.86
C PHE A 139 3.47 3.95 -4.83
N GLN A 140 4.57 4.63 -5.17
CA GLN A 140 5.17 5.63 -4.28
C GLN A 140 4.19 6.78 -4.00
N THR A 141 3.50 7.26 -5.04
CA THR A 141 2.50 8.33 -4.94
C THR A 141 1.33 7.93 -4.03
N LEU A 142 0.86 6.68 -4.12
CA LEU A 142 -0.15 6.13 -3.23
C LEU A 142 0.35 6.02 -1.78
N ALA A 143 1.55 5.48 -1.57
CA ALA A 143 2.15 5.33 -0.26
C ALA A 143 2.37 6.68 0.45
N ASP A 144 2.82 7.70 -0.29
CA ASP A 144 3.02 9.03 0.24
C ASP A 144 1.71 9.71 0.63
N GLN A 145 0.61 9.44 -0.09
CA GLN A 145 -0.70 9.90 0.36
C GLN A 145 -1.10 9.28 1.69
N VAL A 146 -0.98 7.96 1.84
CA VAL A 146 -1.32 7.28 3.09
C VAL A 146 -0.50 7.86 4.24
N ARG A 147 0.81 8.04 4.05
CA ARG A 147 1.69 8.68 5.04
C ARG A 147 1.22 10.09 5.41
N ARG A 148 0.89 10.92 4.42
CA ARG A 148 0.38 12.29 4.65
C ARG A 148 -0.92 12.26 5.45
N SER A 149 -1.87 11.40 5.09
CA SER A 149 -3.15 11.27 5.80
C SER A 149 -2.95 10.89 7.26
N VAL A 150 -2.18 9.84 7.55
CA VAL A 150 -1.95 9.37 8.92
C VAL A 150 -1.19 10.42 9.75
N ARG A 151 -0.20 11.11 9.16
CA ARG A 151 0.57 12.17 9.82
C ARG A 151 -0.25 13.43 10.11
N SER A 152 -1.22 13.76 9.26
CA SER A 152 -2.01 14.99 9.41
C SER A 152 -2.96 14.97 10.60
N VAL A 153 -3.41 13.78 11.03
CA VAL A 153 -4.32 13.61 12.17
C VAL A 153 -3.63 14.01 13.47
N ARG A 154 -4.19 15.01 14.18
CA ARG A 154 -3.61 15.57 15.42
C ARG A 154 -3.25 14.50 16.45
N GLY A 155 -4.09 13.48 16.62
CA GLY A 155 -3.87 12.38 17.56
C GLY A 155 -2.67 11.50 17.24
N ASN A 156 -2.21 11.48 15.99
CA ASN A 156 -1.11 10.63 15.54
C ASN A 156 0.23 11.37 15.43
N GLN A 157 0.23 12.71 15.45
CA GLN A 157 1.42 13.53 15.19
C GLN A 157 2.59 13.21 16.13
N TRP A 158 2.30 12.89 17.40
CA TRP A 158 3.33 12.54 18.37
C TRP A 158 4.13 11.29 17.94
N MET A 159 3.47 10.31 17.29
CA MET A 159 4.13 9.07 16.86
C MET A 159 5.22 9.33 15.83
N PHE A 160 5.10 10.39 15.03
CA PHE A 160 6.06 10.75 13.98
C PHE A 160 7.11 11.76 14.44
N ARG A 161 6.88 12.44 15.58
CA ARG A 161 7.78 13.45 16.13
C ARG A 161 8.70 12.90 17.22
N MET A 162 8.32 11.77 17.81
CA MET A 162 9.11 11.13 18.85
C MET A 162 10.45 10.65 18.27
N GLY A 163 11.56 11.23 18.74
CA GLY A 163 12.92 10.86 18.29
C GLY A 163 13.74 10.09 19.33
N HIS A 164 13.25 9.96 20.57
CA HIS A 164 13.97 9.28 21.65
C HIS A 164 13.01 8.48 22.56
N PRO A 165 13.36 7.25 22.98
CA PRO A 165 12.53 6.42 23.87
C PRO A 165 12.03 7.12 25.14
N ALA A 166 12.84 7.99 25.74
CA ALA A 166 12.47 8.74 26.96
C ALA A 166 11.19 9.60 26.80
N ASP A 167 10.93 10.08 25.59
CA ASP A 167 9.78 10.93 25.26
C ASP A 167 8.48 10.15 25.05
N HIS A 168 8.51 8.82 25.19
CA HIS A 168 7.33 7.98 24.96
C HIS A 168 6.21 8.39 25.93
N PRO A 169 5.02 8.79 25.44
CA PRO A 169 3.95 9.28 26.31
C PRO A 169 3.16 8.15 26.94
N LEU A 170 3.11 6.96 26.31
CA LEU A 170 2.28 5.85 26.79
C LEU A 170 2.94 5.04 27.91
N ARG A 171 2.14 4.67 28.90
CA ARG A 171 2.43 3.68 29.95
C ARG A 171 1.37 2.59 29.85
N ILE A 172 1.73 1.33 30.06
CA ILE A 172 0.74 0.28 30.28
C ILE A 172 0.01 0.49 31.60
N ARG A 173 -1.21 -0.04 31.70
CA ARG A 173 -2.02 0.01 32.91
C ARG A 173 -1.33 -0.73 34.06
N PRO A 174 -1.19 -0.14 35.27
CA PRO A 174 -0.49 -0.78 36.39
C PRO A 174 -1.04 -2.14 36.80
N GLU A 175 -2.32 -2.38 36.57
CA GLU A 175 -3.00 -3.64 36.84
C GLU A 175 -2.40 -4.80 36.03
N LEU A 176 -1.88 -4.52 34.82
CA LEU A 176 -1.23 -5.51 33.94
C LEU A 176 0.23 -5.79 34.34
N LEU A 177 0.80 -5.01 35.26
CA LEU A 177 2.17 -5.17 35.77
C LEU A 177 2.24 -6.05 37.02
N ARG A 178 1.11 -6.49 37.53
CA ARG A 178 1.03 -7.31 38.75
C ARG A 178 0.85 -8.76 38.33
N ALA A 179 1.91 -9.55 38.47
CA ALA A 179 1.79 -10.99 38.36
C ALA A 179 0.87 -11.51 39.47
N ASP A 180 0.10 -12.55 39.15
CA ASP A 180 -0.70 -13.26 40.12
C ASP A 180 0.20 -14.01 41.11
N ASP A 181 -0.05 -13.84 42.42
CA ASP A 181 0.84 -14.35 43.47
C ASP A 181 0.92 -15.88 43.53
N VAL A 182 -0.08 -16.58 42.98
CA VAL A 182 -0.17 -18.05 43.02
C VAL A 182 0.47 -18.67 41.78
N THR A 183 0.14 -18.14 40.61
CA THR A 183 0.56 -18.70 39.32
C THR A 183 1.84 -18.06 38.78
N GLY A 184 2.21 -16.87 39.26
CA GLY A 184 3.31 -16.07 38.74
C GLY A 184 3.02 -15.44 37.37
N LEU A 185 1.80 -15.56 36.84
CA LEU A 185 1.44 -15.10 35.50
C LEU A 185 0.93 -13.66 35.52
N TYR A 186 1.31 -12.88 34.52
CA TYR A 186 0.73 -11.55 34.29
C TYR A 186 -0.70 -11.65 33.71
N PRO A 187 -1.59 -10.68 33.99
CA PRO A 187 -2.92 -10.63 33.41
C PRO A 187 -2.89 -10.59 31.88
N LEU A 188 -3.81 -11.31 31.26
CA LEU A 188 -3.97 -11.40 29.81
C LEU A 188 -5.13 -10.52 29.35
N LEU A 189 -4.83 -9.51 28.54
CA LEU A 189 -5.86 -8.81 27.78
C LEU A 189 -6.26 -9.67 26.60
N ARG A 190 -7.56 -9.72 26.33
CA ARG A 190 -8.14 -10.40 25.16
C ARG A 190 -9.07 -9.45 24.43
N GLU A 191 -8.88 -9.40 23.12
CA GLU A 191 -9.79 -8.78 22.17
C GLU A 191 -10.37 -9.91 21.29
N SER A 192 -11.66 -9.82 20.95
CA SER A 192 -12.29 -10.70 19.96
C SER A 192 -13.11 -9.90 18.94
N THR A 193 -12.70 -9.92 17.67
CA THR A 193 -13.23 -9.07 16.60
C THR A 193 -14.01 -9.88 15.56
N PRO A 194 -15.26 -9.48 15.20
CA PRO A 194 -16.02 -10.10 14.12
C PRO A 194 -15.41 -9.78 12.75
N VAL A 195 -15.65 -10.65 11.77
CA VAL A 195 -15.17 -10.41 10.40
C VAL A 195 -16.15 -9.55 9.61
N ARG A 196 -15.68 -8.98 8.50
CA ARG A 196 -16.49 -8.19 7.59
C ARG A 196 -17.07 -9.09 6.48
N MET A 197 -18.38 -9.04 6.29
CA MET A 197 -19.05 -9.57 5.10
C MET A 197 -19.52 -8.42 4.21
N ASP A 198 -19.10 -8.45 2.94
CA ASP A 198 -19.54 -7.49 1.93
C ASP A 198 -20.81 -8.01 1.23
N LEU A 199 -21.91 -7.27 1.34
CA LEU A 199 -23.19 -7.63 0.73
C LEU A 199 -23.31 -7.13 -0.72
N SER A 200 -22.60 -6.06 -1.05
CA SER A 200 -22.68 -5.37 -2.33
C SER A 200 -21.63 -5.85 -3.33
N HIS A 201 -20.54 -6.48 -2.86
CA HIS A 201 -19.30 -6.81 -3.57
C HIS A 201 -18.55 -5.58 -4.14
N SER A 202 -19.26 -4.50 -4.50
CA SER A 202 -18.84 -3.17 -5.01
C SER A 202 -17.55 -3.13 -5.85
N GLY A 203 -17.15 -4.23 -6.49
CA GLY A 203 -15.85 -4.39 -7.14
C GLY A 203 -14.63 -3.97 -6.30
N TRP A 204 -14.66 -4.10 -4.96
CA TRP A 204 -13.62 -3.55 -4.06
C TRP A 204 -13.46 -2.03 -4.18
N SER A 205 -14.55 -1.29 -4.39
CA SER A 205 -14.50 0.16 -4.57
C SER A 205 -14.17 0.92 -3.29
N ASP A 206 -14.31 0.31 -2.11
CA ASP A 206 -14.00 0.89 -0.79
C ASP A 206 -12.50 0.96 -0.48
N ILE A 207 -11.66 0.99 -1.50
CA ILE A 207 -10.22 1.23 -1.36
C ILE A 207 -9.94 2.70 -1.04
N PHE A 208 -8.98 2.94 -0.13
CA PHE A 208 -8.61 4.28 0.33
C PHE A 208 -8.41 5.28 -0.81
N PHE A 209 -7.81 4.81 -1.91
CA PHE A 209 -7.51 5.60 -3.10
C PHE A 209 -8.76 6.20 -3.77
N LEU A 210 -9.85 5.44 -3.87
CA LEU A 210 -11.12 5.94 -4.40
C LEU A 210 -11.84 6.80 -3.36
N GLY A 211 -11.87 6.36 -2.10
CA GLY A 211 -12.62 7.04 -1.04
C GLY A 211 -12.17 8.47 -0.72
N MET A 212 -10.94 8.84 -1.08
CA MET A 212 -10.42 10.18 -0.84
C MET A 212 -10.86 11.21 -1.87
N ASP A 213 -10.73 10.89 -3.16
CA ASP A 213 -10.95 11.86 -4.25
C ASP A 213 -12.13 11.52 -5.17
N TYR A 214 -12.70 10.32 -5.05
CA TYR A 214 -13.93 9.91 -5.74
C TYR A 214 -14.87 9.10 -4.80
N PRO A 215 -15.33 9.69 -3.69
CA PRO A 215 -16.11 9.00 -2.66
C PRO A 215 -17.45 8.44 -3.18
N GLU A 216 -18.04 9.03 -4.22
CA GLU A 216 -19.28 8.52 -4.84
C GLU A 216 -19.06 7.17 -5.55
N GLY A 217 -17.82 6.92 -5.98
CA GLY A 217 -17.39 5.62 -6.50
C GLY A 217 -17.06 4.62 -5.41
N ALA A 218 -16.68 5.07 -4.21
CA ALA A 218 -16.23 4.23 -3.09
C ALA A 218 -17.36 3.84 -2.13
N ARG A 219 -18.44 3.24 -2.64
CA ARG A 219 -19.62 2.89 -1.84
C ARG A 219 -19.70 1.39 -1.58
N VAL A 220 -19.81 1.01 -0.31
CA VAL A 220 -19.95 -0.39 0.12
C VAL A 220 -21.08 -0.53 1.13
N LEU A 221 -21.80 -1.64 1.07
CA LEU A 221 -22.70 -2.11 2.12
C LEU A 221 -22.09 -3.37 2.75
N ASN A 222 -21.63 -3.24 3.98
CA ASN A 222 -21.00 -4.33 4.72
C ASN A 222 -21.65 -4.52 6.10
N VAL A 223 -21.45 -5.70 6.66
CA VAL A 223 -21.91 -6.06 8.00
C VAL A 223 -20.80 -6.81 8.74
N SER A 224 -20.68 -6.56 10.04
CA SER A 224 -19.83 -7.34 10.93
C SER A 224 -20.56 -8.64 11.30
N ILE A 225 -19.90 -9.78 11.14
CA ILE A 225 -20.48 -11.08 11.43
C ILE A 225 -19.56 -11.96 12.27
N ASP A 226 -20.20 -12.71 13.15
CA ASP A 226 -19.60 -13.84 13.85
C ASP A 226 -19.71 -15.10 13.00
N LEU A 227 -18.79 -16.06 13.20
CA LEU A 227 -18.76 -17.31 12.45
C LEU A 227 -18.92 -18.52 13.38
N ALA A 228 -19.54 -19.56 12.84
CA ALA A 228 -19.57 -20.90 13.41
C ALA A 228 -19.51 -21.94 12.29
N VAL A 229 -18.78 -23.03 12.52
CA VAL A 229 -18.81 -24.22 11.68
C VAL A 229 -19.94 -25.12 12.16
N ARG A 230 -20.93 -25.32 11.27
CA ARG A 230 -22.10 -26.15 11.55
C ARG A 230 -21.69 -27.57 11.97
N GLY A 231 -22.22 -28.03 13.10
CA GLY A 231 -21.94 -29.36 13.65
C GLY A 231 -20.65 -29.46 14.47
N ARG A 232 -19.82 -28.41 14.50
CA ARG A 232 -18.65 -28.29 15.38
C ARG A 232 -18.90 -27.29 16.50
N ASP A 233 -19.39 -26.11 16.14
CA ASP A 233 -19.55 -25.00 17.08
C ASP A 233 -21.01 -24.88 17.55
N GLU A 234 -21.22 -24.60 18.84
CA GLU A 234 -22.55 -24.45 19.44
C GLU A 234 -23.26 -23.16 19.01
N ARG A 235 -22.49 -22.08 18.83
CA ARG A 235 -22.98 -20.75 18.44
C ARG A 235 -21.93 -19.98 17.65
N PRO A 236 -22.32 -19.03 16.79
CA PRO A 236 -21.39 -18.08 16.17
C PRO A 236 -20.58 -17.31 17.22
N ALA A 237 -19.30 -17.08 16.91
CA ALA A 237 -18.43 -16.22 17.71
C ALA A 237 -17.49 -15.39 16.81
N PRO A 238 -16.92 -14.29 17.32
CA PRO A 238 -15.87 -13.55 16.62
C PRO A 238 -14.66 -14.47 16.35
N PRO A 239 -14.22 -14.61 15.09
CA PRO A 239 -13.21 -15.60 14.75
C PRO A 239 -11.77 -15.07 14.85
N VAL A 240 -11.58 -13.75 14.98
CA VAL A 240 -10.25 -13.13 15.13
C VAL A 240 -10.07 -12.76 16.59
N GLU A 241 -8.99 -13.23 17.19
CA GLU A 241 -8.65 -12.93 18.58
C GLU A 241 -7.22 -12.39 18.66
N ALA A 242 -7.03 -11.40 19.52
CA ALA A 242 -5.72 -10.89 19.89
C ALA A 242 -5.57 -10.93 21.40
N TYR A 243 -4.37 -11.30 21.86
CA TYR A 243 -4.03 -11.36 23.27
C TYR A 243 -2.77 -10.56 23.52
N LEU A 244 -2.75 -9.81 24.63
CA LEU A 244 -1.60 -9.02 25.05
C LEU A 244 -1.33 -9.27 26.52
N ARG A 245 -0.08 -9.55 26.86
CA ARG A 245 0.39 -9.58 28.25
C ARG A 245 1.78 -8.97 28.37
N VAL A 246 2.12 -8.58 29.59
CA VAL A 246 3.48 -8.22 29.99
C VAL A 246 4.26 -9.51 30.23
N ILE A 247 5.54 -9.49 29.88
CA ILE A 247 6.49 -10.58 30.14
C ILE A 247 7.72 -10.04 30.87
N ASP A 248 8.46 -10.92 31.54
CA ASP A 248 9.63 -10.59 32.37
C ASP A 248 10.96 -10.59 31.60
N GLU A 249 10.91 -10.62 30.26
CA GLU A 249 12.04 -10.38 29.38
C GLU A 249 11.83 -9.10 28.54
N PRO A 250 12.87 -8.27 28.33
CA PRO A 250 12.75 -6.98 27.62
C PRO A 250 12.68 -7.13 26.09
N VAL A 251 11.71 -7.91 25.60
CA VAL A 251 11.50 -8.19 24.18
C VAL A 251 10.06 -7.90 23.74
N LEU A 252 9.85 -7.78 22.44
CA LEU A 252 8.52 -7.87 21.83
C LEU A 252 8.34 -9.28 21.28
N ARG A 253 7.64 -10.14 22.02
CA ARG A 253 7.32 -11.50 21.60
C ARG A 253 6.06 -11.48 20.74
N LEU A 254 6.19 -11.88 19.48
CA LEU A 254 5.11 -11.92 18.52
C LEU A 254 4.76 -13.37 18.24
N VAL A 255 3.48 -13.73 18.34
CA VAL A 255 3.01 -15.11 18.14
C VAL A 255 1.77 -15.10 17.25
N SER A 256 1.74 -15.95 16.23
CA SER A 256 0.52 -16.31 15.51
C SER A 256 0.27 -17.79 15.70
N VAL A 257 -0.84 -18.10 16.37
CA VAL A 257 -1.24 -19.49 16.68
C VAL A 257 -1.61 -20.23 15.41
N ASP A 258 -2.38 -19.59 14.52
CA ASP A 258 -2.87 -20.18 13.28
C ASP A 258 -1.76 -20.42 12.24
N LEU A 259 -0.70 -19.59 12.26
CA LEU A 259 0.48 -19.80 11.42
C LEU A 259 1.57 -20.64 12.11
N ALA A 260 1.34 -21.08 13.35
CA ALA A 260 2.33 -21.78 14.18
C ALA A 260 3.71 -21.09 14.17
N THR A 261 3.73 -19.76 14.25
CA THR A 261 4.94 -18.94 14.10
C THR A 261 5.11 -18.03 15.31
N GLN A 262 6.35 -17.90 15.78
CA GLN A 262 6.73 -17.02 16.88
C GLN A 262 8.08 -16.36 16.58
N ALA A 263 8.27 -15.12 17.03
CA ALA A 263 9.56 -14.44 17.05
C ALA A 263 9.69 -13.51 18.27
N ASP A 264 10.88 -13.47 18.87
CA ASP A 264 11.25 -12.50 19.88
C ASP A 264 12.04 -11.37 19.21
N VAL A 265 11.42 -10.18 19.11
CA VAL A 265 12.03 -9.01 18.49
C VAL A 265 12.81 -8.23 19.55
N THR A 266 14.10 -8.01 19.29
CA THR A 266 15.05 -7.42 20.26
C THR A 266 15.61 -6.07 19.81
N SER A 267 15.33 -5.63 18.58
CA SER A 267 15.84 -4.37 18.02
C SER A 267 14.75 -3.56 17.33
N LEU A 268 14.89 -2.23 17.32
CA LEU A 268 13.95 -1.34 16.62
C LEU A 268 13.92 -1.63 15.12
N GLY A 269 15.07 -1.85 14.48
CA GLY A 269 15.14 -2.14 13.04
C GLY A 269 14.33 -3.36 12.62
N GLU A 270 14.30 -4.40 13.45
CA GLU A 270 13.53 -5.62 13.19
C GLU A 270 12.01 -5.41 13.27
N VAL A 271 11.54 -4.43 14.07
CA VAL A 271 10.11 -4.06 14.13
C VAL A 271 9.66 -3.45 12.80
N PHE A 272 10.51 -2.68 12.12
CA PHE A 272 10.20 -2.05 10.83
C PHE A 272 10.50 -2.96 9.61
N ASP A 273 11.13 -4.12 9.82
CA ASP A 273 11.35 -5.12 8.79
C ASP A 273 10.15 -6.09 8.69
N PHE A 274 9.12 -5.65 7.94
CA PHE A 274 7.89 -6.41 7.73
C PHE A 274 8.08 -7.68 6.88
N ALA A 275 9.17 -7.79 6.13
CA ALA A 275 9.41 -8.89 5.18
C ALA A 275 10.24 -10.03 5.78
N ARG A 276 10.84 -9.81 6.96
CA ARG A 276 11.70 -10.78 7.65
C ARG A 276 11.03 -12.11 7.96
N ASP A 277 9.74 -12.07 8.29
CA ASP A 277 8.97 -13.21 8.80
C ASP A 277 7.47 -13.06 8.48
N TYR A 278 6.66 -14.05 8.84
CA TYR A 278 5.21 -14.05 8.61
C TYR A 278 4.41 -13.20 9.62
N LEU A 279 5.06 -12.50 10.54
CA LEU A 279 4.45 -11.72 11.63
C LEU A 279 4.46 -10.20 11.36
N GLY A 280 4.74 -9.78 10.12
CA GLY A 280 4.75 -8.37 9.72
C GLY A 280 3.46 -7.60 10.08
N LEU A 281 2.30 -8.26 10.09
CA LEU A 281 1.04 -7.63 10.52
C LEU A 281 1.01 -7.33 12.03
N LEU A 282 1.59 -8.19 12.86
CA LEU A 282 1.73 -7.92 14.30
C LEU A 282 2.71 -6.78 14.56
N LYS A 283 3.81 -6.71 13.80
CA LYS A 283 4.73 -5.56 13.82
C LYS A 283 4.01 -4.27 13.46
N ALA A 284 3.20 -4.29 12.39
CA ALA A 284 2.40 -3.14 11.98
C ALA A 284 1.37 -2.75 13.06
N ALA A 285 0.77 -3.71 13.75
CA ALA A 285 -0.17 -3.45 14.85
C ALA A 285 0.52 -2.73 16.03
N LEU A 286 1.74 -3.14 16.41
CA LEU A 286 2.53 -2.46 17.45
C LEU A 286 2.84 -1.00 17.07
N ILE A 287 3.17 -0.76 15.80
CA ILE A 287 3.45 0.59 15.28
C ILE A 287 2.16 1.43 15.27
N ALA A 288 1.07 0.88 14.75
CA ALA A 288 -0.23 1.56 14.65
C ALA A 288 -0.84 1.87 16.03
N ALA A 289 -0.63 1.01 17.02
CA ALA A 289 -1.02 1.24 18.41
C ALA A 289 -0.15 2.29 19.13
N GLY A 290 0.96 2.72 18.51
CA GLY A 290 1.92 3.63 19.11
C GLY A 290 2.78 2.99 20.20
N ILE A 291 2.86 1.65 20.26
CA ILE A 291 3.80 0.96 21.16
C ILE A 291 5.22 1.14 20.64
N VAL A 292 5.41 1.06 19.32
CA VAL A 292 6.68 1.41 18.65
C VAL A 292 6.43 2.53 17.64
N PRO A 293 6.53 3.80 18.05
CA PRO A 293 6.18 4.94 17.19
C PRO A 293 7.03 5.03 15.92
N SER A 294 6.48 5.51 14.81
CA SER A 294 7.24 5.61 13.54
C SER A 294 8.40 6.61 13.57
N GLY A 295 8.40 7.58 14.48
CA GLY A 295 9.43 8.62 14.59
C GLY A 295 10.81 8.11 15.04
N ILE A 296 10.84 6.91 15.66
CA ILE A 296 12.08 6.24 16.08
C ILE A 296 12.57 5.21 15.06
N GLU A 297 11.93 5.11 13.89
CA GLU A 297 12.42 4.31 12.77
C GLU A 297 13.83 4.78 12.35
N GLY A 298 14.78 3.84 12.27
CA GLY A 298 16.20 4.15 12.03
C GLY A 298 16.97 4.68 13.25
N GLY A 299 16.29 4.84 14.39
CA GLY A 299 16.93 5.15 15.66
C GLY A 299 17.95 4.08 16.07
N GLN A 300 19.02 4.51 16.73
CA GLN A 300 20.10 3.63 17.21
C GLN A 300 19.91 3.19 18.67
N GLN A 301 18.82 3.65 19.31
CA GLN A 301 18.54 3.31 20.69
C GLN A 301 18.07 1.86 20.82
N PRO A 302 18.44 1.18 21.92
CA PRO A 302 17.90 -0.14 22.25
C PRO A 302 16.38 -0.16 22.33
N LEU A 303 15.77 -1.26 21.88
CA LEU A 303 14.33 -1.51 22.07
C LEU A 303 13.97 -1.60 23.56
N GLU A 304 14.87 -2.14 24.38
CA GLU A 304 14.68 -2.27 25.82
C GLU A 304 14.42 -0.93 26.51
N ASP A 305 15.05 0.16 26.06
CA ASP A 305 14.86 1.50 26.64
C ASP A 305 13.44 2.01 26.40
N LEU A 306 12.89 1.69 25.23
CA LEU A 306 11.50 1.99 24.91
C LEU A 306 10.55 1.13 25.76
N LEU A 307 10.81 -0.16 25.89
CA LEU A 307 9.98 -1.06 26.68
C LEU A 307 10.03 -0.70 28.17
N ALA A 308 11.20 -0.35 28.69
CA ALA A 308 11.38 0.15 30.04
C ALA A 308 10.48 1.36 30.30
N ARG A 309 10.32 2.21 29.29
CA ARG A 309 9.42 3.35 29.35
C ARG A 309 7.95 2.92 29.27
N VAL A 310 7.55 1.95 28.45
CA VAL A 310 6.12 1.57 28.29
C VAL A 310 5.63 0.62 29.39
N VAL A 311 6.39 -0.43 29.72
CA VAL A 311 5.99 -1.53 30.62
C VAL A 311 6.86 -1.67 31.89
N GLY A 312 7.90 -0.85 32.02
CA GLY A 312 8.83 -0.89 33.15
C GLY A 312 10.12 -1.67 32.85
N PRO A 313 11.19 -1.43 33.62
CA PRO A 313 12.52 -1.96 33.32
C PRO A 313 12.56 -3.49 33.38
N GLY A 314 13.33 -4.08 32.46
CA GLY A 314 13.51 -5.54 32.36
C GLY A 314 12.27 -6.31 31.87
N ARG A 315 11.22 -5.61 31.41
CA ARG A 315 9.97 -6.23 30.96
C ARG A 315 9.71 -5.96 29.49
N GLY A 316 8.90 -6.82 28.91
CA GLY A 316 8.49 -6.75 27.51
C GLY A 316 7.00 -6.96 27.34
N LEU A 317 6.60 -7.19 26.08
CA LEU A 317 5.22 -7.50 25.73
C LEU A 317 5.18 -8.76 24.87
N GLU A 318 4.21 -9.61 25.16
CA GLU A 318 3.81 -10.68 24.25
C GLU A 318 2.49 -10.31 23.59
N LEU A 319 2.49 -10.25 22.25
CA LEU A 319 1.32 -10.06 21.42
C LEU A 319 1.04 -11.34 20.63
N VAL A 320 -0.12 -11.93 20.85
CA VAL A 320 -0.57 -13.16 20.22
C VAL A 320 -1.77 -12.88 19.32
N SER A 321 -1.76 -13.36 18.09
CA SER A 321 -2.96 -13.46 17.26
C SER A 321 -3.41 -14.91 17.09
N HIS A 322 -4.73 -15.07 16.94
CA HIS A 322 -5.34 -16.34 16.61
C HIS A 322 -6.57 -16.13 15.73
N VAL A 323 -6.49 -16.64 14.50
CA VAL A 323 -7.62 -16.69 13.58
C VAL A 323 -8.23 -18.09 13.57
N ARG A 324 -9.48 -18.22 13.97
CA ARG A 324 -10.16 -19.50 14.16
C ARG A 324 -10.64 -20.11 12.85
N GLY A 325 -9.78 -20.92 12.24
CA GLY A 325 -10.17 -21.86 11.17
C GLY A 325 -10.69 -21.18 9.90
N ILE A 326 -10.19 -19.97 9.59
CA ILE A 326 -10.47 -19.29 8.33
C ILE A 326 -9.20 -19.29 7.48
N PRO A 327 -9.21 -19.91 6.29
CA PRO A 327 -8.06 -19.88 5.41
C PRO A 327 -7.84 -18.48 4.83
N ARG A 328 -6.58 -18.16 4.52
CA ARG A 328 -6.24 -16.97 3.74
C ARG A 328 -7.00 -16.99 2.40
N GLY A 329 -7.50 -15.83 1.99
CA GLY A 329 -8.29 -15.71 0.74
C GLY A 329 -9.79 -15.99 0.89
N SER A 330 -10.30 -16.15 2.11
CA SER A 330 -11.74 -16.33 2.41
C SER A 330 -12.64 -15.16 2.00
N ARG A 331 -12.05 -14.02 1.60
CA ARG A 331 -12.75 -12.75 1.28
C ARG A 331 -13.53 -12.14 2.44
N LEU A 332 -13.28 -12.60 3.68
CA LEU A 332 -13.86 -12.05 4.90
C LEU A 332 -12.98 -10.96 5.56
N ALA A 333 -11.96 -10.47 4.84
CA ALA A 333 -11.02 -9.45 5.31
C ALA A 333 -10.40 -9.79 6.69
N VAL A 334 -9.83 -11.00 6.80
CA VAL A 334 -9.35 -11.58 8.06
C VAL A 334 -7.89 -11.23 8.38
N SER A 335 -7.12 -10.86 7.35
CA SER A 335 -5.73 -10.42 7.46
C SER A 335 -5.59 -9.09 8.19
#